data_AF-A0A520H1V4-F1
#
_entry.id   AF-A0A520H1V4-F1
#
_cell.length_a   1.000
_cell.length_b   1.000
_cell.length_c   1.000
_cell.angle_alpha   90.00
_cell.angle_beta   90.00
_cell.angle_gamma   90.00
#
_symmetry.space_group_name_H-M   'P 1'
#
loop_
_entity.id
_entity.type
_entity.pdbx_description
1 polymer ?
#
loop_
_entity_poly.entity_id
_entity_poly.type
_entity_poly.pdbx_seq_one_letter_code
_entity_poly.pdbx_strand_id
1 'polypeptide(L)'
;MLSKYPMMLTEHRRCFNEIIEYCNKLAYNGLLEPKKGRAKNNLFIPMQFINTSGDSKTIGSSRSNEEEAGQIVQWMLTNQERIIRHYQQIENSESVKDRRVVRQIRLADIVGIITPFTGQKGILQTALRKAGLDINGLTIGTVHALQGAERSVILFSSTYGANDVDKSYFYDMGVNMLNVAVSRAKEAFVLFGSQSNFERKANSPSMILYKHIQQVNRQSN
;
A
#
# COMPACT_ATOMS: atom_id res chain seq x y z
N MET A 1 -35.11 -14.94 -20.09
CA MET A 1 -33.83 -15.54 -19.62
C MET A 1 -32.92 -14.38 -19.21
N LEU A 2 -32.96 -13.98 -17.94
CA LEU A 2 -32.14 -12.86 -17.44
C LEU A 2 -30.70 -13.34 -17.23
N SER A 3 -29.75 -12.56 -17.75
CA SER A 3 -28.31 -12.82 -17.75
C SER A 3 -27.79 -13.23 -16.37
N LYS A 4 -27.18 -14.41 -16.29
CA LYS A 4 -26.53 -15.00 -15.10
C LYS A 4 -25.06 -14.58 -14.95
N TYR A 5 -24.66 -13.46 -15.56
CA TYR A 5 -23.31 -12.91 -15.41
C TYR A 5 -23.36 -11.67 -14.50
N PRO A 6 -22.60 -11.64 -13.39
CA PRO A 6 -22.44 -10.41 -12.63
C PRO A 6 -21.92 -9.33 -13.58
N MET A 7 -22.58 -8.18 -13.60
CA MET A 7 -22.22 -7.05 -14.45
C MET A 7 -20.85 -6.54 -14.00
N MET A 8 -19.80 -6.93 -14.72
CA MET A 8 -18.43 -6.53 -14.39
C MET A 8 -18.16 -5.15 -15.00
N LEU A 9 -17.98 -4.15 -14.13
CA LEU A 9 -17.45 -2.86 -14.54
C LEU A 9 -15.98 -3.03 -14.92
N THR A 10 -15.67 -2.90 -16.21
CA THR A 10 -14.31 -3.06 -16.75
C THR A 10 -13.47 -1.79 -16.58
N GLU A 11 -14.07 -0.61 -16.64
CA GLU A 11 -13.33 0.65 -16.50
C GLU A 11 -12.89 0.92 -15.05
N HIS A 12 -11.58 1.17 -14.87
CA HIS A 12 -11.00 1.55 -13.59
C HIS A 12 -10.44 2.98 -13.62
N ARG A 13 -11.02 3.88 -12.82
CA ARG A 13 -10.70 5.33 -12.79
C ARG A 13 -10.09 5.82 -11.48
N ARG A 14 -9.80 4.91 -10.54
CA ARG A 14 -9.51 5.29 -9.16
C ARG A 14 -8.03 5.50 -8.88
N CYS A 15 -7.18 4.55 -9.26
CA CYS A 15 -5.73 4.65 -9.08
C CYS A 15 -4.99 4.75 -10.41
N PHE A 16 -3.73 5.20 -10.35
CA PHE A 16 -2.87 5.27 -11.53
C PHE A 16 -2.71 3.92 -12.21
N ASN A 17 -2.45 3.98 -13.52
CA ASN A 17 -2.30 2.80 -14.37
C ASN A 17 -1.25 1.83 -13.80
N GLU A 18 -0.12 2.35 -13.33
CA GLU A 18 0.98 1.59 -12.74
C GLU A 18 0.55 0.75 -11.53
N ILE A 19 -0.44 1.21 -10.76
CA ILE A 19 -0.98 0.50 -9.60
C ILE A 19 -1.99 -0.56 -10.05
N ILE A 20 -2.99 -0.17 -10.85
CA ILE A 20 -4.06 -1.09 -11.25
C ILE A 20 -3.58 -2.19 -12.21
N GLU A 21 -2.54 -1.95 -13.01
CA GLU A 21 -1.97 -2.95 -13.93
C GLU A 21 -1.53 -4.22 -13.20
N TYR A 22 -0.96 -4.10 -12.00
CA TYR A 22 -0.64 -5.25 -11.15
C TYR A 22 -1.89 -6.05 -10.80
N CYS A 23 -2.92 -5.38 -10.26
CA CYS A 23 -4.19 -5.99 -9.90
C CYS A 23 -4.86 -6.66 -11.11
N ASN A 24 -4.85 -5.98 -12.26
CA ASN A 24 -5.44 -6.44 -13.50
C ASN A 24 -4.80 -7.74 -13.99
N LYS A 25 -3.46 -7.81 -13.93
CA LYS A 25 -2.69 -9.03 -14.24
C LYS A 25 -2.95 -10.15 -13.25
N LEU A 26 -3.02 -9.84 -11.96
CA LEU A 26 -3.11 -10.83 -10.90
C LEU A 26 -4.52 -11.47 -10.79
N ALA A 27 -5.57 -10.66 -10.85
CA ALA A 27 -6.91 -11.06 -10.42
C ALA A 27 -8.01 -10.89 -11.49
N TYR A 28 -7.75 -10.16 -12.58
CA TYR A 28 -8.77 -9.84 -13.58
C TYR A 28 -8.40 -10.30 -14.99
N ASN A 29 -7.31 -11.06 -15.16
CA ASN A 29 -6.85 -11.58 -16.46
C ASN A 29 -6.75 -10.52 -17.56
N GLY A 30 -6.40 -9.27 -17.20
CA GLY A 30 -6.29 -8.17 -18.16
C GLY A 30 -7.62 -7.50 -18.55
N LEU A 31 -8.75 -7.93 -17.98
CA LEU A 31 -10.09 -7.43 -18.36
C LEU A 31 -10.42 -6.04 -17.82
N LEU A 32 -9.63 -5.49 -16.87
CA LEU A 32 -9.80 -4.10 -16.44
C LEU A 32 -9.17 -3.15 -17.46
N GLU A 33 -9.85 -2.03 -17.69
CA GLU A 33 -9.39 -0.93 -18.52
C GLU A 33 -8.95 0.25 -17.62
N PRO A 34 -7.65 0.53 -17.47
CA PRO A 34 -7.16 1.68 -16.73
C PRO A 34 -7.50 2.98 -17.45
N LYS A 35 -8.27 3.87 -16.79
CA LYS A 35 -8.73 5.16 -17.33
C LYS A 35 -8.27 6.38 -16.53
N LYS A 36 -7.60 6.19 -15.37
CA LYS A 36 -7.07 7.31 -14.56
C LYS A 36 -5.91 8.01 -15.28
N GLY A 37 -5.07 7.25 -15.96
CA GLY A 37 -3.83 7.72 -16.57
C GLY A 37 -2.59 7.30 -15.78
N ARG A 38 -1.43 7.46 -16.42
CA ARG A 38 -0.13 7.23 -15.81
C ARG A 38 0.27 8.37 -14.87
N ALA A 39 1.04 8.06 -13.84
CA ALA A 39 1.58 9.04 -12.90
C ALA A 39 2.47 10.05 -13.65
N LYS A 40 2.30 11.35 -13.38
CA LYS A 40 3.08 12.45 -13.98
C LYS A 40 3.31 13.55 -12.94
N ASN A 41 4.57 13.87 -12.66
CA ASN A 41 4.98 14.90 -11.68
C ASN A 41 4.35 14.69 -10.28
N ASN A 42 4.22 13.44 -9.85
CA ASN A 42 3.64 13.07 -8.56
C ASN A 42 4.64 13.22 -7.40
N LEU A 43 4.12 13.38 -6.18
CA LEU A 43 4.93 13.46 -4.97
C LEU A 43 5.81 12.21 -4.74
N PHE A 44 5.31 11.05 -5.15
CA PHE A 44 6.01 9.77 -5.09
C PHE A 44 5.90 9.04 -6.43
N ILE A 45 6.87 8.16 -6.69
CA ILE A 45 6.70 7.11 -7.69
C ILE A 45 5.50 6.22 -7.30
N PRO A 46 4.70 5.75 -8.27
CA PRO A 46 3.43 5.11 -7.96
C PRO A 46 3.58 3.73 -7.29
N MET A 47 4.72 3.07 -7.45
CA MET A 47 5.02 1.75 -6.91
C MET A 47 6.45 1.72 -6.40
N GLN A 48 6.68 1.56 -5.10
CA GLN A 48 8.01 1.55 -4.48
C GLN A 48 8.23 0.28 -3.65
N PHE A 49 9.47 -0.18 -3.60
CA PHE A 49 9.93 -1.20 -2.67
C PHE A 49 10.99 -0.63 -1.74
N ILE A 50 10.89 -0.94 -0.45
CA ILE A 50 11.86 -0.61 0.58
C ILE A 50 12.27 -1.92 1.27
N ASN A 51 13.54 -2.27 1.11
CA ASN A 51 14.10 -3.50 1.67
C ASN A 51 14.25 -3.39 3.20
N THR A 52 13.81 -4.41 3.92
CA THR A 52 13.98 -4.52 5.38
C THR A 52 14.81 -5.75 5.74
N SER A 53 15.69 -5.64 6.74
CA SER A 53 16.61 -6.73 7.14
C SER A 53 16.16 -7.50 8.37
N GLY A 54 15.28 -6.94 9.19
CA GLY A 54 14.92 -7.52 10.48
C GLY A 54 14.18 -8.84 10.38
N ASP A 55 14.47 -9.71 11.34
CA ASP A 55 13.77 -10.97 11.51
C ASP A 55 12.38 -10.75 12.09
N SER A 56 11.44 -11.59 11.63
CA SER A 56 10.11 -11.58 12.20
C SER A 56 9.99 -12.60 13.33
N LYS A 57 9.04 -12.34 14.23
CA LYS A 57 8.72 -13.19 15.39
C LYS A 57 7.25 -13.57 15.35
N THR A 58 6.93 -14.75 15.87
CA THR A 58 5.53 -15.20 16.03
C THR A 58 5.23 -15.32 17.52
N ILE A 59 4.21 -14.61 18.00
CA ILE A 59 3.70 -14.69 19.37
C ILE A 59 2.25 -15.15 19.29
N GLY A 60 1.95 -16.31 19.86
CA GLY A 60 0.65 -16.97 19.68
C GLY A 60 0.40 -17.29 18.20
N SER A 61 -0.71 -16.79 17.64
CA SER A 61 -1.10 -17.01 16.24
C SER A 61 -0.77 -15.86 15.29
N SER A 62 -0.09 -14.80 15.76
CA SER A 62 0.23 -13.63 14.94
C SER A 62 1.72 -13.36 14.83
N ARG A 63 2.12 -12.83 13.68
CA ARG A 63 3.49 -12.42 13.37
C ARG A 63 3.69 -10.92 13.54
N SER A 64 4.93 -10.52 13.82
CA SER A 64 5.39 -9.14 13.84
C SER A 64 6.87 -9.03 13.47
N ASN A 65 7.30 -7.84 13.05
CA ASN A 65 8.66 -7.48 12.71
C ASN A 65 8.90 -6.03 13.17
N GLU A 66 9.65 -5.89 14.26
CA GLU A 66 9.92 -4.60 14.92
C GLU A 66 10.81 -3.69 14.07
N GLU A 67 11.79 -4.24 13.37
CA GLU A 67 12.68 -3.45 12.51
C GLU A 67 11.92 -2.89 11.30
N GLU A 68 11.11 -3.72 10.65
CA GLU A 68 10.23 -3.28 9.56
C GLU A 68 9.27 -2.18 10.04
N ALA A 69 8.69 -2.33 11.25
CA ALA A 69 7.86 -1.29 11.85
C ALA A 69 8.66 0.00 12.09
N GLY A 70 9.90 -0.11 12.56
CA GLY A 70 10.82 1.02 12.73
C GLY A 70 11.12 1.74 11.41
N GLN A 71 11.34 1.00 10.33
CA GLN A 71 11.58 1.59 9.00
C GLN A 71 10.34 2.32 8.47
N ILE A 72 9.14 1.78 8.70
CA ILE A 72 7.88 2.47 8.36
C ILE A 72 7.72 3.76 9.16
N VAL A 73 8.06 3.75 10.46
CA VAL A 73 8.06 4.97 11.29
C VAL A 73 9.05 6.00 10.75
N GLN A 74 10.28 5.59 10.41
CA GLN A 74 11.27 6.50 9.83
C GLN A 74 10.79 7.08 8.51
N TRP A 75 10.21 6.24 7.63
CA TRP A 75 9.59 6.73 6.40
C TRP A 75 8.51 7.77 6.70
N MET A 76 7.63 7.53 7.68
CA MET A 76 6.60 8.51 8.05
C MET A 76 7.21 9.82 8.55
N LEU A 77 8.22 9.77 9.42
CA LEU A 77 8.89 10.95 9.96
C LEU A 77 9.60 11.78 8.87
N THR A 78 10.29 11.12 7.95
CA THR A 78 10.97 11.79 6.82
C THR A 78 9.98 12.44 5.86
N ASN A 79 8.79 11.84 5.69
CA ASN A 79 7.88 12.21 4.61
C ASN A 79 6.68 13.05 5.03
N GLN A 80 6.33 13.10 6.32
CA GLN A 80 5.09 13.71 6.78
C GLN A 80 4.92 15.16 6.36
N GLU A 81 5.96 15.99 6.49
CA GLU A 81 5.87 17.42 6.18
C GLU A 81 5.64 17.66 4.69
N ARG A 82 6.38 16.94 3.83
CA ARG A 82 6.21 17.06 2.38
C ARG A 82 4.84 16.57 1.91
N ILE A 83 4.32 15.50 2.54
CA ILE A 83 2.98 14.98 2.27
C ILE A 83 1.93 16.04 2.63
N ILE A 84 1.94 16.51 3.88
CA ILE A 84 0.95 17.49 4.35
C ILE A 84 1.01 18.74 3.48
N ARG A 85 2.20 19.29 3.22
CA ARG A 85 2.37 20.49 2.40
C ARG A 85 1.77 20.31 1.00
N HIS A 86 2.08 19.21 0.33
CA HIS A 86 1.60 18.93 -1.03
C HIS A 86 0.07 18.85 -1.08
N TYR A 87 -0.54 18.02 -0.23
CA TYR A 87 -1.99 17.86 -0.26
C TYR A 87 -2.75 19.07 0.32
N GLN A 88 -2.14 19.84 1.23
CA GLN A 88 -2.71 21.11 1.68
C GLN A 88 -2.75 22.14 0.55
N GLN A 89 -1.73 22.20 -0.32
CA GLN A 89 -1.74 23.10 -1.48
C GLN A 89 -2.85 22.75 -2.48
N ILE A 90 -3.07 21.45 -2.71
CA ILE A 90 -4.19 20.96 -3.53
C ILE A 90 -5.51 21.38 -2.90
N GLU A 91 -5.70 21.07 -1.62
CA GLU A 91 -6.91 21.42 -0.85
C GLU A 91 -7.20 22.93 -0.86
N ASN A 92 -6.18 23.78 -0.70
CA ASN A 92 -6.32 25.22 -0.78
C ASN A 92 -6.83 25.65 -2.17
N SER A 93 -6.28 25.05 -3.23
CA SER A 93 -6.63 25.38 -4.61
C SER A 93 -8.03 24.91 -4.98
N GLU A 94 -8.42 23.71 -4.54
CA GLU A 94 -9.76 23.13 -4.77
C GLU A 94 -10.82 23.87 -3.96
N SER A 95 -10.53 24.24 -2.71
CA SER A 95 -11.47 24.98 -1.85
C SER A 95 -11.88 26.32 -2.45
N VAL A 96 -10.95 27.03 -3.10
CA VAL A 96 -11.23 28.28 -3.80
C VAL A 96 -12.18 28.06 -4.98
N LYS A 97 -11.95 27.00 -5.77
CA LYS A 97 -12.82 26.66 -6.92
C LYS A 97 -14.22 26.28 -6.47
N ASP A 98 -14.32 25.51 -5.38
CA ASP A 98 -15.59 25.01 -4.84
C ASP A 98 -16.30 26.02 -3.93
N ARG A 99 -15.67 27.17 -3.62
CA ARG A 99 -16.17 28.20 -2.68
C ARG A 99 -16.49 27.64 -1.29
N ARG A 100 -15.63 26.75 -0.78
CA ARG A 100 -15.77 26.12 0.54
C ARG A 100 -14.64 26.54 1.48
N VAL A 101 -14.85 26.36 2.78
CA VAL A 101 -13.80 26.58 3.79
C VAL A 101 -12.70 25.55 3.58
N VAL A 102 -11.45 26.02 3.62
CA VAL A 102 -10.26 25.17 3.54
C VAL A 102 -10.23 24.22 4.73
N ARG A 103 -10.16 22.92 4.45
CA ARG A 103 -9.94 21.90 5.46
C ARG A 103 -8.45 21.80 5.77
N GLN A 104 -8.11 21.56 7.04
CA GLN A 104 -6.75 21.19 7.40
C GLN A 104 -6.51 19.71 7.11
N ILE A 105 -5.52 19.44 6.24
CA ILE A 105 -5.12 18.09 5.85
C ILE A 105 -4.23 17.48 6.92
N ARG A 106 -4.56 16.25 7.31
CA ARG A 106 -3.76 15.43 8.22
C ARG A 106 -3.23 14.19 7.49
N LEU A 107 -2.20 13.57 8.06
CA LEU A 107 -1.69 12.29 7.53
C LEU A 107 -2.78 11.22 7.44
N ALA A 108 -3.70 11.20 8.40
CA ALA A 108 -4.84 10.28 8.44
C ALA A 108 -5.74 10.33 7.20
N ASP A 109 -5.77 11.46 6.50
CA ASP A 109 -6.55 11.66 5.27
C ASP A 109 -5.85 11.07 4.04
N ILE A 110 -4.52 10.94 4.11
CA ILE A 110 -3.67 10.71 2.94
C ILE A 110 -3.00 9.34 2.97
N VAL A 111 -2.56 8.88 4.14
CA VAL A 111 -1.74 7.68 4.33
C VAL A 111 -2.56 6.58 4.99
N GLY A 112 -2.39 5.35 4.50
CA GLY A 112 -2.86 4.14 5.17
C GLY A 112 -1.72 3.14 5.31
N ILE A 113 -1.71 2.39 6.42
CA ILE A 113 -0.73 1.35 6.70
C ILE A 113 -1.46 0.00 6.78
N ILE A 114 -1.05 -0.93 5.93
CA ILE A 114 -1.67 -2.24 5.77
C ILE A 114 -0.66 -3.32 6.13
N THR A 115 -1.08 -4.32 6.91
CA THR A 115 -0.27 -5.50 7.22
C THR A 115 -1.16 -6.75 7.23
N PRO A 116 -0.69 -7.94 6.85
CA PRO A 116 -1.48 -9.15 7.01
C PRO A 116 -1.77 -9.54 8.48
N PHE A 117 -1.02 -8.99 9.44
CA PHE A 117 -0.97 -9.51 10.81
C PHE A 117 -1.40 -8.49 11.87
N THR A 118 -2.24 -8.94 12.81
CA THR A 118 -2.70 -8.11 13.93
C THR A 118 -1.59 -7.76 14.92
N GLY A 119 -0.63 -8.67 15.11
CA GLY A 119 0.59 -8.44 15.89
C GLY A 119 1.42 -7.29 15.33
N GLN A 120 1.66 -7.28 14.01
CA GLN A 120 2.35 -6.18 13.35
C GLN A 120 1.59 -4.86 13.45
N LYS A 121 0.26 -4.88 13.29
CA LYS A 121 -0.59 -3.69 13.53
C LYS A 121 -0.33 -3.11 14.92
N GLY A 122 -0.30 -3.95 15.97
CA GLY A 122 -0.08 -3.50 17.34
C GLY A 122 1.30 -2.87 17.56
N ILE A 123 2.35 -3.46 17.00
CA ILE A 123 3.71 -2.90 17.08
C ILE A 123 3.79 -1.57 16.30
N LEU A 124 3.22 -1.48 15.09
CA LEU A 124 3.17 -0.25 14.31
C LEU A 124 2.48 0.89 15.06
N GLN A 125 1.30 0.63 15.63
CA GLN A 125 0.58 1.63 16.43
C GLN A 125 1.40 2.11 17.63
N THR A 126 2.10 1.21 18.29
CA THR A 126 2.95 1.54 19.44
C THR A 126 4.17 2.34 19.00
N ALA A 127 4.86 1.93 17.95
CA ALA A 127 6.07 2.57 17.45
C ALA A 127 5.78 3.99 16.90
N LEU A 128 4.69 4.17 16.16
CA LEU A 128 4.25 5.48 15.66
C LEU A 128 3.93 6.44 16.81
N ARG A 129 3.19 6.00 17.83
CA ARG A 129 2.90 6.81 19.02
C ARG A 129 4.17 7.19 19.78
N LYS A 130 5.07 6.24 19.99
CA LYS A 130 6.37 6.49 20.65
C LYS A 130 7.22 7.51 19.91
N ALA A 131 7.12 7.55 18.58
CA ALA A 131 7.78 8.54 17.73
C ALA A 131 7.07 9.90 17.67
N GLY A 132 5.97 10.10 18.41
CA GLY A 132 5.24 11.37 18.48
C GLY A 132 4.31 11.63 17.30
N LEU A 133 4.00 10.62 16.46
CA LEU A 133 3.07 10.77 15.34
C LEU A 133 1.62 10.69 15.81
N ASP A 134 0.78 11.64 15.37
CA ASP A 134 -0.67 11.57 15.57
C ASP A 134 -1.27 10.47 14.69
N ILE A 135 -1.71 9.38 15.32
CA ILE A 135 -2.36 8.26 14.64
C ILE A 135 -3.89 8.30 14.77
N ASN A 136 -4.48 9.37 15.31
CA ASN A 136 -5.92 9.48 15.45
C ASN A 136 -6.61 9.58 14.08
N GLY A 137 -7.40 8.56 13.76
CA GLY A 137 -8.03 8.40 12.44
C GLY A 137 -7.08 7.87 11.35
N LEU A 138 -5.79 7.68 11.67
CA LEU A 138 -4.85 7.05 10.74
C LEU A 138 -5.24 5.59 10.55
N THR A 139 -5.36 5.20 9.29
CA THR A 139 -5.77 3.86 8.92
C THR A 139 -4.60 2.90 9.10
N ILE A 140 -4.60 2.10 10.17
CA ILE A 140 -3.58 1.07 10.44
C ILE A 140 -4.30 -0.25 10.70
N GLY A 141 -4.19 -1.20 9.78
CA GLY A 141 -5.03 -2.39 9.87
C GLY A 141 -4.64 -3.54 8.97
N THR A 142 -5.38 -4.64 9.13
CA THR A 142 -5.30 -5.77 8.23
C THR A 142 -6.10 -5.52 6.97
N VAL A 143 -5.78 -6.21 5.88
CA VAL A 143 -6.49 -6.08 4.60
C VAL A 143 -8.02 -6.19 4.77
N HIS A 144 -8.48 -7.08 5.64
CA HIS A 144 -9.91 -7.26 5.96
C HIS A 144 -10.50 -6.14 6.81
N ALA A 145 -9.72 -5.52 7.70
CA ALA A 145 -10.17 -4.40 8.53
C ALA A 145 -10.34 -3.09 7.75
N LEU A 146 -9.88 -3.04 6.49
CA LEU A 146 -9.79 -1.81 5.68
C LEU A 146 -10.77 -1.77 4.50
N GLN A 147 -11.86 -2.54 4.54
CA GLN A 147 -12.82 -2.59 3.44
C GLN A 147 -13.44 -1.20 3.19
N GLY A 148 -13.06 -0.58 2.06
CA GLY A 148 -13.54 0.74 1.63
C GLY A 148 -12.67 1.94 2.04
N ALA A 149 -11.60 1.73 2.81
CA ALA A 149 -10.72 2.81 3.29
C ALA A 149 -9.52 3.01 2.36
N GLU A 150 -9.74 3.71 1.25
CA GLU A 150 -8.67 4.04 0.29
C GLU A 150 -7.92 5.29 0.70
N ARG A 151 -6.66 5.37 0.28
CA ARG A 151 -5.75 6.46 0.61
C ARG A 151 -4.88 6.82 -0.58
N SER A 152 -4.43 8.07 -0.64
CA SER A 152 -3.52 8.48 -1.72
C SER A 152 -2.22 7.68 -1.66
N VAL A 153 -1.72 7.45 -0.44
CA VAL A 153 -0.52 6.64 -0.19
C VAL A 153 -0.87 5.43 0.68
N ILE A 154 -0.45 4.24 0.26
CA ILE A 154 -0.52 3.02 1.06
C ILE A 154 0.89 2.51 1.35
N LEU A 155 1.18 2.29 2.63
CA LEU A 155 2.36 1.58 3.11
C LEU A 155 1.95 0.15 3.45
N PHE A 156 2.51 -0.83 2.75
CA PHE A 156 2.26 -2.23 3.01
C PHE A 156 3.44 -2.86 3.73
N SER A 157 3.19 -3.35 4.94
CA SER A 157 4.13 -4.08 5.78
C SER A 157 3.98 -5.58 5.53
N SER A 158 4.94 -6.19 4.81
CA SER A 158 4.94 -7.63 4.55
C SER A 158 5.08 -8.46 5.82
N THR A 159 5.72 -7.89 6.85
CA THR A 159 5.99 -8.48 8.17
C THR A 159 6.99 -9.65 8.15
N TYR A 160 7.14 -10.39 7.06
CA TYR A 160 8.09 -11.49 6.97
C TYR A 160 9.53 -10.97 6.90
N GLY A 161 10.40 -11.55 7.73
CA GLY A 161 11.79 -11.15 7.85
C GLY A 161 12.72 -12.02 7.02
N ALA A 162 14.03 -11.78 7.14
CA ALA A 162 15.07 -12.57 6.47
C ALA A 162 15.05 -14.05 6.91
N ASN A 163 14.66 -14.32 8.16
CA ASN A 163 14.44 -15.67 8.69
C ASN A 163 13.22 -16.43 8.11
N ASP A 164 12.46 -15.85 7.18
CA ASP A 164 11.29 -16.45 6.56
C ASP A 164 11.49 -16.81 5.08
N VAL A 165 12.74 -16.90 4.64
CA VAL A 165 13.10 -17.46 3.34
C VAL A 165 12.60 -18.93 3.24
N ASP A 166 12.25 -19.32 2.04
CA ASP A 166 11.56 -20.53 1.58
C ASP A 166 10.25 -20.94 2.29
N LYS A 167 9.62 -20.06 3.08
CA LYS A 167 8.31 -20.32 3.72
C LYS A 167 7.10 -19.88 2.87
N SER A 168 5.93 -20.44 3.17
CA SER A 168 4.65 -19.98 2.63
C SER A 168 4.24 -18.64 3.25
N TYR A 169 3.76 -17.72 2.41
CA TYR A 169 3.31 -16.40 2.85
C TYR A 169 1.80 -16.28 2.84
N PHE A 170 1.25 -15.74 3.93
CA PHE A 170 -0.18 -15.52 4.08
C PHE A 170 -0.77 -14.64 2.96
N TYR A 171 -0.03 -13.62 2.50
CA TYR A 171 -0.45 -12.78 1.37
C TYR A 171 -0.33 -13.45 0.00
N ASP A 172 0.27 -14.63 -0.09
CA ASP A 172 0.34 -15.46 -1.29
C ASP A 172 -0.70 -16.58 -1.30
N MET A 173 -1.50 -16.72 -0.23
CA MET A 173 -2.62 -17.68 -0.15
C MET A 173 -3.82 -17.18 -0.98
N GLY A 174 -3.63 -17.14 -2.30
CA GLY A 174 -4.58 -16.62 -3.28
C GLY A 174 -4.32 -15.16 -3.66
N VAL A 175 -5.09 -14.66 -4.62
CA VAL A 175 -4.88 -13.33 -5.24
C VAL A 175 -5.46 -12.18 -4.42
N ASN A 176 -6.44 -12.48 -3.56
CA ASN A 176 -7.32 -11.46 -2.98
C ASN A 176 -6.59 -10.49 -2.06
N MET A 177 -5.63 -10.96 -1.25
CA MET A 177 -5.02 -10.11 -0.23
C MET A 177 -4.19 -8.98 -0.85
N LEU A 178 -3.27 -9.30 -1.76
CA LEU A 178 -2.48 -8.28 -2.43
C LEU A 178 -3.31 -7.50 -3.45
N ASN A 179 -4.29 -8.11 -4.12
CA ASN A 179 -5.21 -7.35 -4.97
C ASN A 179 -5.93 -6.26 -4.17
N VAL A 180 -6.48 -6.60 -3.00
CA VAL A 180 -7.13 -5.61 -2.13
C VAL A 180 -6.11 -4.61 -1.61
N ALA A 181 -4.97 -5.04 -1.05
CA ALA A 181 -3.98 -4.13 -0.47
C ALA A 181 -3.45 -3.09 -1.48
N VAL A 182 -3.08 -3.54 -2.69
CA VAL A 182 -2.56 -2.66 -3.74
C VAL A 182 -3.65 -1.73 -4.27
N SER A 183 -4.87 -2.24 -4.50
CA SER A 183 -6.00 -1.42 -4.98
C SER A 183 -6.47 -0.33 -3.99
N ARG A 184 -5.99 -0.33 -2.74
CA ARG A 184 -6.27 0.76 -1.78
C ARG A 184 -5.45 2.03 -2.03
N ALA A 185 -4.35 1.93 -2.77
CA ALA A 185 -3.53 3.07 -3.14
C ALA A 185 -4.15 3.80 -4.32
N LYS A 186 -4.38 5.10 -4.21
CA LYS A 186 -4.80 5.93 -5.35
C LYS A 186 -3.59 6.43 -6.15
N GLU A 187 -2.53 6.82 -5.46
CA GLU A 187 -1.38 7.50 -6.06
C GLU A 187 -0.06 6.79 -5.84
N ALA A 188 0.19 6.23 -4.65
CA ALA A 188 1.43 5.54 -4.35
C ALA A 188 1.23 4.31 -3.46
N PHE A 189 1.88 3.21 -3.81
CA PHE A 189 1.98 2.00 -3.01
C PHE A 189 3.44 1.71 -2.66
N VAL A 190 3.75 1.59 -1.38
CA VAL A 190 5.10 1.32 -0.87
C VAL A 190 5.12 -0.03 -0.16
N LEU A 191 5.83 -1.00 -0.73
CA LEU A 191 6.06 -2.33 -0.16
C LEU A 191 7.29 -2.31 0.75
N PHE A 192 7.11 -2.62 2.03
CA PHE A 192 8.17 -2.91 2.98
C PHE A 192 8.29 -4.41 3.18
N GLY A 193 9.50 -4.94 3.05
CA GLY A 193 9.78 -6.35 3.32
C GLY A 193 11.20 -6.75 2.98
N SER A 194 11.58 -7.96 3.39
CA SER A 194 12.90 -8.50 3.07
C SER A 194 13.01 -8.93 1.61
N GLN A 195 13.97 -8.42 0.87
CA GLN A 195 14.14 -8.67 -0.56
C GLN A 195 14.28 -10.16 -0.88
N SER A 196 15.00 -10.92 -0.05
CA SER A 196 15.19 -12.37 -0.21
C SER A 196 13.87 -13.15 -0.24
N ASN A 197 12.80 -12.59 0.33
CA ASN A 197 11.48 -13.19 0.33
C ASN A 197 10.79 -13.12 -1.05
N PHE A 198 11.22 -12.21 -1.93
CA PHE A 198 10.60 -11.96 -3.24
C PHE A 198 11.41 -12.47 -4.44
N GLU A 199 12.60 -13.04 -4.23
CA GLU A 199 13.52 -13.46 -5.30
C GLU A 199 13.36 -14.92 -5.76
N ARG A 200 12.35 -15.64 -5.25
CA ARG A 200 12.16 -17.09 -5.52
C ARG A 200 11.61 -17.41 -6.90
N LYS A 201 11.90 -18.61 -7.43
CA LYS A 201 11.48 -19.04 -8.78
C LYS A 201 9.95 -19.20 -9.01
N ALA A 202 9.10 -19.10 -7.99
CA ALA A 202 7.66 -19.36 -8.12
C ALA A 202 6.87 -18.10 -8.55
N ASN A 203 5.83 -18.25 -9.37
CA ASN A 203 4.90 -17.18 -9.75
C ASN A 203 3.88 -16.88 -8.63
N SER A 204 4.36 -16.52 -7.45
CA SER A 204 3.48 -16.09 -6.35
C SER A 204 2.96 -14.65 -6.59
N PRO A 205 1.81 -14.29 -6.02
CA PRO A 205 1.31 -12.91 -6.04
C PRO A 205 2.37 -11.88 -5.63
N SER A 206 3.09 -12.13 -4.54
CA SER A 206 4.15 -11.25 -4.03
C SER A 206 5.34 -11.11 -4.97
N MET A 207 5.75 -12.18 -5.66
CA MET A 207 6.82 -12.12 -6.65
C MET A 207 6.40 -11.32 -7.89
N ILE A 208 5.16 -11.51 -8.35
CA ILE A 208 4.58 -10.73 -9.45
C ILE A 208 4.57 -9.25 -9.08
N LEU A 209 4.18 -8.92 -7.85
CA LEU A 209 4.18 -7.55 -7.32
C LEU A 209 5.59 -6.96 -7.32
N TYR A 210 6.57 -7.68 -6.76
CA TYR A 210 7.94 -7.22 -6.70
C TYR A 210 8.53 -6.98 -8.08
N LYS A 211 8.37 -7.91 -9.03
CA LYS A 211 8.78 -7.73 -10.43
C LYS A 211 8.11 -6.53 -11.08
N HIS A 212 6.82 -6.33 -10.84
CA HIS A 212 6.07 -5.19 -11.37
C HIS A 212 6.61 -3.85 -10.84
N ILE A 213 6.88 -3.76 -9.54
CA ILE A 213 7.52 -2.59 -8.92
C ILE A 213 8.88 -2.30 -9.59
N GLN A 214 9.72 -3.31 -9.81
CA GLN A 214 11.02 -3.14 -10.47
C GLN A 214 10.87 -2.64 -11.92
N GLN A 215 9.85 -3.11 -12.65
CA GLN A 215 9.58 -2.67 -14.02
C GLN A 215 9.12 -1.20 -14.06
N VAL A 216 8.21 -0.80 -13.17
CA VAL A 216 7.73 0.60 -13.06
C VAL A 216 8.89 1.55 -12.72
N ASN A 217 9.77 1.15 -11.81
CA ASN A 217 10.90 1.99 -11.40
C ASN A 217 11.92 2.19 -12.53
N ARG A 218 12.12 1.20 -13.40
CA ARG A 218 12.99 1.33 -14.58
C ARG A 218 12.43 2.25 -15.66
N GLN A 219 11.11 2.44 -15.71
CA GLN A 219 10.45 3.33 -16.68
C GLN A 219 10.33 4.78 -16.19
N SER A 220 10.57 5.00 -14.90
CA SER A 220 10.47 6.32 -14.25
C SER A 220 11.81 7.06 -14.13
N ASN A 221 12.91 6.40 -14.49
CA ASN A 221 14.26 6.95 -14.60
C ASN A 221 14.64 7.11 -16.08
#